data_AF-A0A975S919-F1
#
_entry.id   AF-A0A975S919-F1
#
_cell.length_a   1.000
_cell.length_b   1.000
_cell.length_c   1.000
_cell.angle_alpha   90.00
_cell.angle_beta   90.00
_cell.angle_gamma   90.00
#
_symmetry.space_group_name_H-M   'P 1'
#
loop_
_entity.id
_entity.type
_entity.pdbx_description
1 polymer ?
#
loop_
_entity_poly.entity_id
_entity_poly.type
_entity_poly.pdbx_seq_one_letter_code
_entity_poly.pdbx_strand_id
1 'polypeptide(L)'
;MPLLAVAAVWAVRGAVRAGFRRSGRVSNAALPSALLLAALFFSWLGDGAGTFFPFAPELPVMLGSFGIAHICYIWLMARFVAHRPFPRWALVFALWWVLMLLVLWPTLGNLTLAVAAYGIVLAGTAATAARCSPMVSAGGVLFLSSDTILALRIFMPEVMPNWTSALVMLTYCAGQGLIVAGLLRSTAAARRPQ
;
A
#
# COMPACT_ATOMS: atom_id res chain seq x y z
N MET A 1 -11.24 -3.96 -4.08
CA MET A 1 -10.91 -2.52 -3.96
C MET A 1 -11.81 -1.45 -4.63
N PRO A 2 -12.84 -1.74 -5.47
CA PRO A 2 -13.50 -0.68 -6.26
C PRO A 2 -14.26 0.36 -5.40
N LEU A 3 -14.87 -0.03 -4.28
CA LEU A 3 -15.54 0.91 -3.36
C LEU A 3 -14.57 1.90 -2.71
N LEU A 4 -13.38 1.45 -2.33
CA LEU A 4 -12.32 2.31 -1.78
C LEU A 4 -11.80 3.29 -2.83
N ALA A 5 -11.62 2.83 -4.07
CA ALA A 5 -11.25 3.71 -5.19
C ALA A 5 -12.33 4.78 -5.46
N VAL A 6 -13.61 4.40 -5.47
CA VAL A 6 -14.73 5.34 -5.62
C VAL A 6 -14.77 6.35 -4.47
N ALA A 7 -14.62 5.90 -3.23
CA ALA A 7 -14.59 6.78 -2.05
C ALA A 7 -13.41 7.77 -2.13
N ALA A 8 -12.23 7.30 -2.53
CA ALA A 8 -11.05 8.15 -2.71
C ALA A 8 -11.24 9.17 -3.84
N VAL A 9 -11.77 8.75 -4.99
CA VAL A 9 -12.10 9.66 -6.11
C VAL A 9 -13.10 10.72 -5.65
N TRP A 10 -14.15 10.32 -4.93
CA TRP A 10 -15.15 11.26 -4.42
C TRP A 10 -14.54 12.27 -3.45
N ALA A 11 -13.72 11.82 -2.50
CA ALA A 11 -13.02 12.68 -1.55
C ALA A 11 -12.04 13.65 -2.26
N VAL A 12 -11.27 13.17 -3.23
CA VAL A 12 -10.34 13.99 -4.02
C VAL A 12 -11.11 15.03 -4.84
N ARG A 13 -12.21 14.65 -5.51
CA ARG A 13 -13.05 15.59 -6.28
C ARG A 13 -13.64 16.68 -5.39
N GLY A 14 -14.12 16.33 -4.20
CA GLY A 14 -14.60 17.29 -3.21
C GLY A 14 -13.51 18.30 -2.81
N ALA A 15 -12.31 17.81 -2.50
CA ALA A 15 -11.18 18.64 -2.10
C ALA A 15 -10.68 19.56 -3.23
N VAL A 16 -10.62 19.08 -4.47
CA VAL A 16 -10.21 19.87 -5.65
C VAL A 16 -11.24 20.97 -5.94
N ARG A 17 -12.54 20.65 -5.94
CA ARG A 17 -13.61 21.64 -6.17
C ARG A 17 -13.60 22.74 -5.10
N ALA A 18 -13.43 22.38 -3.84
CA ALA A 18 -13.33 23.34 -2.73
C ALA A 18 -12.10 24.25 -2.87
N GLY A 19 -10.94 23.68 -3.24
CA GLY A 19 -9.70 24.45 -3.45
C GLY A 19 -9.78 25.42 -4.64
N PHE A 20 -10.35 24.97 -5.78
CA PHE A 20 -10.52 25.80 -6.95
C PHE A 20 -11.46 26.99 -6.69
N ARG A 21 -12.61 26.77 -6.03
CA ARG A 21 -13.55 27.84 -5.64
C ARG A 21 -12.90 28.91 -4.75
N ARG A 22 -11.93 28.52 -3.92
CA ARG A 22 -11.26 29.43 -2.99
C ARG A 22 -10.13 30.25 -3.61
N SER A 23 -9.41 29.69 -4.58
CA SER A 23 -8.13 30.24 -5.06
C SER A 23 -8.12 30.63 -6.55
N GLY A 24 -9.08 30.19 -7.37
CA GLY A 24 -9.10 30.45 -8.82
C GLY A 24 -7.95 29.81 -9.62
N ARG A 25 -7.06 29.02 -8.99
CA ARG A 25 -5.93 28.31 -9.61
C ARG A 25 -6.01 26.81 -9.36
N VAL A 26 -5.51 26.01 -10.31
CA VAL A 26 -5.28 24.57 -10.12
C VAL A 26 -4.06 24.40 -9.21
N SER A 27 -4.29 24.01 -7.96
CA SER A 27 -3.26 23.89 -6.92
C SER A 27 -2.22 22.77 -7.18
N ASN A 28 -1.05 22.86 -6.53
CA ASN A 28 -0.01 21.81 -6.39
C ASN A 28 -0.51 20.46 -5.80
N ALA A 29 -1.82 20.31 -5.56
CA ALA A 29 -2.49 19.10 -5.11
C ALA A 29 -2.68 18.02 -6.20
N ALA A 30 -2.39 18.34 -7.47
CA ALA A 30 -2.59 17.41 -8.57
C ALA A 30 -1.73 16.15 -8.42
N LEU A 31 -0.43 16.30 -8.12
CA LEU A 31 0.50 15.18 -8.02
C LEU A 31 0.19 14.25 -6.83
N PRO A 32 -0.02 14.73 -5.58
CA PRO A 32 -0.42 13.85 -4.48
C PRO A 32 -1.69 13.06 -4.74
N SER A 33 -2.66 13.71 -5.40
CA SER A 33 -3.94 13.08 -5.76
C SER A 33 -3.73 12.03 -6.87
N ALA A 34 -2.92 12.33 -7.88
CA ALA A 34 -2.58 11.40 -8.95
C ALA A 34 -1.84 10.16 -8.41
N LEU A 35 -0.88 10.34 -7.49
CA LEU A 35 -0.17 9.23 -6.85
C LEU A 35 -1.12 8.34 -6.04
N LEU A 36 -2.05 8.93 -5.28
CA LEU A 36 -3.04 8.17 -4.52
C LEU A 36 -3.97 7.36 -5.45
N LEU A 37 -4.46 7.99 -6.52
CA LEU A 37 -5.33 7.31 -7.48
C LEU A 37 -4.59 6.23 -8.26
N ALA A 38 -3.34 6.47 -8.66
CA ALA A 38 -2.48 5.46 -9.27
C ALA A 38 -2.27 4.27 -8.32
N ALA A 39 -1.96 4.52 -7.05
CA ALA A 39 -1.78 3.46 -6.07
C ALA A 39 -3.03 2.58 -5.93
N LEU A 40 -4.22 3.20 -5.87
CA LEU A 40 -5.49 2.48 -5.80
C LEU A 40 -5.82 1.72 -7.07
N PHE A 41 -5.54 2.29 -8.23
CA PHE A 41 -5.71 1.64 -9.53
C PHE A 41 -4.84 0.40 -9.64
N PHE A 42 -3.55 0.51 -9.33
CA PHE A 42 -2.61 -0.61 -9.38
C PHE A 42 -2.89 -1.66 -8.30
N SER A 43 -3.39 -1.28 -7.12
CA SER A 43 -3.84 -2.24 -6.11
C SER A 43 -5.05 -3.04 -6.61
N TRP A 44 -6.01 -2.39 -7.27
CA TRP A 44 -7.14 -3.07 -7.90
C TRP A 44 -6.73 -3.95 -9.08
N LEU A 45 -5.75 -3.51 -9.87
CA LEU A 45 -5.18 -4.31 -10.95
C LEU A 45 -4.50 -5.57 -10.40
N GLY A 46 -3.78 -5.45 -9.28
CA GLY A 46 -3.18 -6.57 -8.55
C GLY A 46 -4.23 -7.57 -8.03
N ASP A 47 -5.30 -7.08 -7.38
CA ASP A 47 -6.42 -7.92 -6.93
C ASP A 47 -7.05 -8.75 -8.08
N GLY A 48 -7.05 -8.19 -9.29
CA GLY A 48 -7.65 -8.79 -10.48
C GLY A 48 -6.65 -9.41 -11.45
N ALA A 49 -5.39 -9.64 -11.05
CA ALA A 49 -4.32 -10.07 -11.94
C ALA A 49 -4.71 -11.29 -12.80
N GLY A 50 -5.23 -12.36 -12.18
CA GLY A 50 -5.68 -13.56 -12.90
C GLY A 50 -6.87 -13.31 -13.83
N THR A 51 -7.79 -12.43 -13.45
CA THR A 51 -8.98 -12.10 -14.25
C THR A 51 -8.66 -11.20 -15.45
N PHE A 52 -7.80 -10.21 -15.28
CA PHE A 52 -7.48 -9.22 -16.30
C PHE A 52 -6.38 -9.67 -17.26
N PHE A 53 -5.48 -10.54 -16.80
CA PHE A 53 -4.35 -11.04 -17.59
C PHE A 53 -4.33 -12.58 -17.63
N PRO A 54 -5.37 -13.23 -18.17
CA PRO A 54 -5.47 -14.70 -18.19
C PRO A 54 -4.38 -15.38 -19.01
N PHE A 55 -3.69 -14.61 -19.87
CA PHE A 55 -2.59 -15.10 -20.73
C PHE A 55 -1.20 -14.97 -20.07
N ALA A 56 -1.10 -14.39 -18.87
CA ALA A 56 0.15 -14.16 -18.18
C ALA A 56 0.17 -14.88 -16.82
N PRO A 57 1.37 -15.21 -16.27
CA PRO A 57 1.46 -15.78 -14.94
C PRO A 57 0.93 -14.80 -13.88
N GLU A 58 -0.04 -15.27 -13.08
CA GLU A 58 -0.76 -14.43 -12.12
C GLU A 58 0.15 -13.79 -11.07
N LEU A 59 1.03 -14.57 -10.42
CA LEU A 59 1.88 -14.07 -9.33
C LEU A 59 2.83 -12.94 -9.75
N PRO A 60 3.60 -13.03 -10.85
CA PRO A 60 4.39 -11.90 -11.34
C PRO A 60 3.57 -10.64 -11.65
N VAL A 61 2.40 -10.78 -12.28
CA VAL A 61 1.53 -9.64 -12.61
C VAL A 61 0.97 -8.99 -11.35
N MET A 62 0.55 -9.81 -10.38
CA MET A 62 0.10 -9.38 -9.07
C MET A 62 1.20 -8.62 -8.32
N LEU A 63 2.40 -9.21 -8.20
CA LEU A 63 3.55 -8.59 -7.53
C LEU A 63 3.99 -7.29 -8.21
N GLY A 64 4.00 -7.24 -9.55
CA GLY A 64 4.32 -6.03 -10.31
C GLY A 64 3.30 -4.92 -10.07
N SER A 65 2.01 -5.25 -10.11
CA SER A 65 0.92 -4.30 -9.89
C SER A 65 0.95 -3.73 -8.46
N PHE A 66 1.01 -4.60 -7.44
CA PHE A 66 1.13 -4.13 -6.06
C PHE A 66 2.45 -3.38 -5.83
N GLY A 67 3.56 -3.83 -6.41
CA GLY A 67 4.84 -3.14 -6.32
C GLY A 67 4.76 -1.69 -6.79
N ILE A 68 4.14 -1.43 -7.95
CA ILE A 68 3.90 -0.07 -8.45
C ILE A 68 2.99 0.71 -7.50
N ALA A 69 1.91 0.10 -7.01
CA ALA A 69 1.01 0.75 -6.06
C ALA A 69 1.75 1.25 -4.81
N HIS A 70 2.61 0.40 -4.25
CA HIS A 70 3.41 0.71 -3.06
C HIS A 70 4.49 1.75 -3.33
N ILE A 71 5.12 1.75 -4.50
CA ILE A 71 6.05 2.82 -4.90
C ILE A 71 5.31 4.17 -4.95
N CYS A 72 4.10 4.22 -5.50
CA CYS A 72 3.26 5.43 -5.48
C CYS A 72 2.93 5.87 -4.05
N TYR A 73 2.58 4.94 -3.15
CA TYR A 73 2.33 5.23 -1.74
C TYR A 73 3.58 5.75 -1.02
N ILE A 74 4.73 5.10 -1.20
CA ILE A 74 6.01 5.53 -0.62
C ILE A 74 6.34 6.94 -1.07
N TRP A 75 6.25 7.22 -2.38
CA TRP A 75 6.56 8.54 -2.91
C TRP A 75 5.61 9.61 -2.36
N LEU A 76 4.30 9.33 -2.35
CA LEU A 76 3.28 10.20 -1.79
C LEU A 76 3.57 10.52 -0.32
N MET A 77 3.83 9.50 0.49
CA MET A 77 4.13 9.67 1.90
C MET A 77 5.43 10.44 2.10
N ALA A 78 6.53 9.97 1.51
CA ALA A 78 7.86 10.53 1.72
C ALA A 78 7.97 12.00 1.30
N ARG A 79 7.25 12.41 0.25
CA ARG A 79 7.35 13.77 -0.29
C ARG A 79 6.34 14.76 0.28
N PHE A 80 5.15 14.31 0.67
CA PHE A 80 4.03 15.21 0.98
C PHE A 80 3.43 15.04 2.37
N VAL A 81 3.69 13.93 3.08
CA VAL A 81 3.00 13.61 4.33
C VAL A 81 3.96 13.31 5.48
N ALA A 82 5.06 12.60 5.23
CA ALA A 82 6.01 12.21 6.25
C ALA A 82 6.78 13.43 6.77
N HIS A 83 6.57 13.76 8.04
CA HIS A 83 7.20 14.90 8.72
C HIS A 83 8.07 14.46 9.91
N ARG A 84 8.11 13.17 10.24
CA ARG A 84 8.98 12.62 11.29
C ARG A 84 10.21 11.93 10.68
N PRO A 85 11.35 11.89 11.40
CA PRO A 85 12.46 11.01 11.04
C PRO A 85 12.03 9.55 11.15
N PHE A 86 12.80 8.63 10.56
CA PHE A 86 12.54 7.20 10.73
C PHE A 86 12.66 6.83 12.21
N PRO A 87 11.61 6.25 12.83
CA PRO A 87 11.71 5.83 14.21
C PRO A 87 12.61 4.60 14.30
N ARG A 88 13.37 4.46 15.40
CA ARG A 88 14.30 3.33 15.60
C ARG A 88 13.63 1.97 15.47
N TRP A 89 12.36 1.85 15.86
CA TRP A 89 11.59 0.61 15.75
C TRP A 89 11.32 0.19 14.29
N ALA A 90 11.46 1.08 13.29
CA ALA A 90 11.28 0.74 11.88
C ALA A 90 12.27 -0.33 11.38
N LEU A 91 13.37 -0.58 12.10
CA LEU A 91 14.28 -1.70 11.85
C LEU A 91 13.56 -3.06 11.90
N VAL A 92 12.43 -3.16 12.60
CA VAL A 92 11.58 -4.37 12.61
C VAL A 92 11.15 -4.78 11.21
N PHE A 93 10.98 -3.84 10.28
CA PHE A 93 10.56 -4.15 8.91
C PHE A 93 11.71 -4.72 8.07
N ALA A 94 12.94 -4.29 8.32
CA ALA A 94 14.12 -4.89 7.71
C ALA A 94 14.34 -6.31 8.24
N LEU A 95 14.20 -6.50 9.57
CA LEU A 95 14.25 -7.82 10.18
C LEU A 95 13.15 -8.74 9.65
N TRP A 96 11.91 -8.26 9.58
CA TRP A 96 10.78 -8.97 8.99
C TRP A 96 11.10 -9.45 7.56
N TRP A 97 11.68 -8.57 6.73
CA TRP A 97 12.02 -8.91 5.35
C TRP A 97 13.04 -10.05 5.27
N VAL A 98 14.11 -9.98 6.07
CA VAL A 98 15.13 -11.04 6.14
C VAL A 98 14.50 -12.35 6.62
N LEU A 99 13.70 -12.32 7.69
CA LEU A 99 13.05 -13.52 8.23
C LEU A 99 12.09 -14.15 7.22
N MET A 100 11.27 -13.34 6.55
CA MET A 100 10.35 -13.83 5.51
C MET A 100 11.11 -14.47 4.36
N LEU A 101 12.21 -13.87 3.91
CA LEU A 101 13.03 -14.47 2.86
C LEU A 101 13.64 -15.80 3.30
N LEU A 102 14.17 -15.89 4.52
CA LEU A 102 14.73 -17.15 5.04
C LEU A 102 13.68 -18.26 5.13
N VAL A 103 12.48 -17.92 5.61
CA VAL A 103 11.38 -18.88 5.76
C VAL A 103 10.86 -19.35 4.41
N LEU A 104 10.67 -18.43 3.46
CA LEU A 104 10.09 -18.76 2.15
C LEU A 104 11.11 -19.31 1.16
N TRP A 105 12.41 -19.05 1.33
CA TRP A 105 13.48 -19.42 0.39
C TRP A 105 13.33 -20.83 -0.24
N PRO A 106 13.03 -21.89 0.53
CA PRO A 106 12.95 -23.25 -0.03
C PRO A 106 11.82 -23.44 -1.04
N THR A 107 10.77 -22.60 -1.01
CA THR A 107 9.54 -22.77 -1.79
C THR A 107 9.34 -21.71 -2.87
N LEU A 108 10.18 -20.66 -2.93
CA LEU A 108 10.03 -19.55 -3.88
C LEU A 108 10.38 -19.91 -5.33
N GLY A 109 11.30 -20.87 -5.56
CA GLY A 109 11.75 -21.26 -6.90
C GLY A 109 12.16 -20.06 -7.76
N ASN A 110 11.62 -19.98 -8.99
CA ASN A 110 11.93 -18.90 -9.93
C ASN A 110 11.41 -17.51 -9.51
N LEU A 111 10.52 -17.43 -8.50
CA LEU A 111 9.97 -16.16 -8.01
C LEU A 111 10.82 -15.51 -6.92
N THR A 112 11.93 -16.14 -6.51
CA THR A 112 12.79 -15.67 -5.41
C THR A 112 13.17 -14.19 -5.54
N LEU A 113 13.67 -13.77 -6.71
CA LEU A 113 14.09 -12.39 -6.93
C LEU A 113 12.89 -11.41 -6.90
N ALA A 114 11.76 -11.81 -7.50
CA ALA A 114 10.55 -10.99 -7.55
C ALA A 114 9.97 -10.77 -6.14
N VAL A 115 9.89 -11.84 -5.34
CA VAL A 115 9.40 -11.78 -3.96
C VAL A 115 10.37 -11.01 -3.06
N ALA A 116 11.68 -11.18 -3.23
CA ALA A 116 12.68 -10.40 -2.50
C ALA A 116 12.55 -8.90 -2.78
N ALA A 117 12.48 -8.52 -4.06
CA ALA A 117 12.32 -7.13 -4.47
C ALA A 117 10.99 -6.54 -3.95
N TYR A 118 9.89 -7.27 -4.11
CA TYR A 118 8.59 -6.84 -3.60
C TYR A 118 8.58 -6.71 -2.06
N GLY A 119 9.23 -7.62 -1.34
CA GLY A 119 9.40 -7.56 0.11
C GLY A 119 10.12 -6.29 0.58
N ILE A 120 11.12 -5.80 -0.17
CA ILE A 120 11.77 -4.51 0.12
C ILE A 120 10.77 -3.36 -0.03
N VAL A 121 9.97 -3.38 -1.08
CA VAL A 121 8.93 -2.37 -1.33
C VAL A 121 7.87 -2.37 -0.22
N LEU A 122 7.46 -3.55 0.26
CA LEU A 122 6.54 -3.68 1.40
C LEU A 122 7.15 -3.15 2.70
N ALA A 123 8.36 -3.57 3.04
CA ALA A 123 9.08 -3.08 4.21
C ALA A 123 9.28 -1.55 4.14
N GLY A 124 9.63 -1.03 2.97
CA GLY A 124 9.76 0.39 2.68
C GLY A 124 8.44 1.15 2.85
N THR A 125 7.31 0.56 2.44
CA THR A 125 5.98 1.14 2.65
C THR A 125 5.68 1.28 4.14
N ALA A 126 5.85 0.19 4.91
CA ALA A 126 5.56 0.19 6.34
C ALA A 126 6.50 1.15 7.11
N ALA A 127 7.79 1.17 6.76
CA ALA A 127 8.77 2.09 7.33
C ALA A 127 8.47 3.56 6.98
N THR A 128 8.00 3.84 5.77
CA THR A 128 7.60 5.20 5.38
C THR A 128 6.31 5.61 6.07
N ALA A 129 5.34 4.70 6.19
CA ALA A 129 4.09 4.92 6.92
C ALA A 129 4.32 5.23 8.41
N ALA A 130 5.35 4.64 9.02
CA ALA A 130 5.77 4.92 10.39
C ALA A 130 6.19 6.38 10.65
N ARG A 131 6.53 7.13 9.60
CA ARG A 131 6.91 8.56 9.67
C ARG A 131 5.72 9.51 9.58
N CYS A 132 4.53 8.98 9.31
CA CYS A 132 3.29 9.73 9.11
C CYS A 132 2.46 9.78 10.40
N SER A 133 1.14 9.96 10.27
CA SER A 133 0.22 9.90 11.41
C SER A 133 0.03 8.46 11.92
N PRO A 134 -0.37 8.26 13.20
CA PRO A 134 -0.62 6.93 13.76
C PRO A 134 -1.60 6.09 12.92
N MET A 135 -2.57 6.75 12.29
CA MET A 135 -3.53 6.11 11.40
C MET A 135 -2.87 5.51 10.16
N VAL A 136 -1.97 6.26 9.50
CA VAL A 136 -1.22 5.75 8.33
C VAL A 136 -0.24 4.65 8.76
N SER A 137 0.43 4.82 9.90
CA SER A 137 1.35 3.82 10.44
C SER A 137 0.64 2.50 10.76
N ALA A 138 -0.52 2.55 11.42
CA ALA A 138 -1.33 1.36 11.70
C ALA A 138 -1.79 0.68 10.41
N GLY A 139 -2.19 1.47 9.41
CA GLY A 139 -2.55 0.95 8.10
C GLY A 139 -1.39 0.22 7.41
N GLY A 140 -0.17 0.78 7.47
CA GLY A 140 1.04 0.15 6.94
C GLY A 140 1.37 -1.20 7.60
N VAL A 141 1.21 -1.30 8.93
CA VAL A 141 1.44 -2.55 9.67
C VAL A 141 0.37 -3.60 9.34
N LEU A 142 -0.90 -3.21 9.28
CA LEU A 142 -1.98 -4.13 8.89
C LEU A 142 -1.80 -4.65 7.47
N PHE A 143 -1.40 -3.78 6.55
CA PHE A 143 -1.11 -4.16 5.18
C PHE A 143 0.04 -5.18 5.11
N LEU A 144 1.16 -4.89 5.79
CA LEU A 144 2.29 -5.81 5.86
C LEU A 144 1.90 -7.17 6.45
N SER A 145 1.01 -7.16 7.44
CA SER A 145 0.49 -8.37 8.07
C SER A 145 -0.37 -9.18 7.09
N SER A 146 -1.22 -8.51 6.30
CA SER A 146 -1.99 -9.15 5.21
C SER A 146 -1.07 -9.87 4.23
N ASP A 147 -0.06 -9.17 3.72
CA ASP A 147 0.86 -9.72 2.72
C ASP A 147 1.75 -10.82 3.28
N THR A 148 2.09 -10.75 4.57
CA THR A 148 2.76 -11.84 5.28
C THR A 148 1.92 -13.11 5.25
N ILE A 149 0.65 -13.01 5.62
CA ILE A 149 -0.27 -14.15 5.62
C ILE A 149 -0.49 -14.64 4.19
N LEU A 150 -0.68 -13.74 3.22
CA LEU A 150 -0.86 -14.09 1.81
C LEU A 150 0.35 -14.86 1.26
N ALA A 151 1.57 -14.38 1.52
CA ALA A 151 2.79 -15.03 1.09
C ALA A 151 2.94 -16.44 1.68
N LEU A 152 2.66 -16.60 2.98
CA LEU A 152 2.67 -17.92 3.63
C LEU A 152 1.61 -18.85 3.01
N ARG A 153 0.42 -18.36 2.67
CA ARG A 153 -0.61 -19.17 2.01
C ARG A 153 -0.23 -19.63 0.61
N ILE A 154 0.43 -18.77 -0.16
CA ILE A 154 0.84 -19.06 -1.53
C ILE A 154 2.03 -20.03 -1.54
N PHE A 155 3.04 -19.77 -0.72
CA PHE A 155 4.32 -20.47 -0.77
C PHE A 155 4.47 -21.58 0.28
N MET A 156 3.57 -21.66 1.25
CA MET A 156 3.54 -22.72 2.28
C MET A 156 2.08 -23.13 2.60
N PRO A 157 1.31 -23.61 1.61
CA PRO A 157 -0.12 -23.90 1.78
C PRO A 157 -0.39 -24.93 2.89
N GLU A 158 0.49 -25.92 3.06
CA GLU A 158 0.31 -27.02 4.02
C GLU A 158 0.30 -26.58 5.50
N VAL A 159 0.88 -25.42 5.83
CA VAL A 159 0.94 -24.92 7.21
C VAL A 159 -0.13 -23.87 7.51
N MET A 160 -0.90 -23.45 6.50
CA MET A 160 -1.85 -22.33 6.62
C MET A 160 -3.30 -22.81 6.64
N PRO A 161 -4.04 -22.60 7.75
CA PRO A 161 -5.46 -22.95 7.83
C PRO A 161 -6.34 -22.17 6.84
N ASN A 162 -7.44 -22.77 6.37
CA ASN A 162 -8.35 -22.15 5.40
C ASN A 162 -8.96 -20.80 5.86
N TRP A 163 -9.19 -20.62 7.16
CA TRP A 163 -9.76 -19.38 7.72
C TRP A 163 -8.85 -18.16 7.54
N THR A 164 -7.55 -18.37 7.30
CA THR A 164 -6.59 -17.28 7.05
C THR A 164 -6.95 -16.44 5.83
N SER A 165 -7.77 -16.96 4.90
CA SER A 165 -8.28 -16.18 3.76
C SER A 165 -9.11 -14.97 4.14
N ALA A 166 -9.99 -15.14 5.12
CA ALA A 166 -10.79 -14.03 5.62
C ALA A 166 -9.88 -13.01 6.34
N LEU A 167 -8.86 -13.49 7.05
CA LEU A 167 -7.91 -12.62 7.75
C LEU A 167 -7.05 -11.79 6.79
N VAL A 168 -6.59 -12.36 5.68
CA VAL A 168 -5.90 -11.61 4.61
C VAL A 168 -6.79 -10.47 4.14
N MET A 169 -8.03 -10.75 3.74
CA MET A 169 -8.93 -9.72 3.22
C MET A 169 -9.31 -8.66 4.26
N LEU A 170 -9.49 -9.07 5.52
CA LEU A 170 -9.79 -8.15 6.62
C LEU A 170 -8.62 -7.18 6.86
N THR A 171 -7.41 -7.71 7.04
CA THR A 171 -6.21 -6.92 7.31
C THR A 171 -5.80 -6.07 6.10
N TYR A 172 -5.98 -6.60 4.88
CA TYR A 172 -5.82 -5.87 3.62
C TYR A 172 -6.75 -4.65 3.53
N CYS A 173 -8.06 -4.87 3.65
CA CYS A 173 -9.05 -3.80 3.52
C CYS A 173 -8.89 -2.75 4.62
N ALA A 174 -8.66 -3.19 5.87
CA ALA A 174 -8.40 -2.28 6.99
C ALA A 174 -7.10 -1.49 6.77
N GLY A 175 -6.02 -2.15 6.36
CA GLY A 175 -4.73 -1.53 6.07
C GLY A 175 -4.84 -0.45 4.99
N GLN A 176 -5.39 -0.82 3.83
CA GLN A 176 -5.63 0.10 2.71
C GLN A 176 -6.54 1.27 3.10
N GLY A 177 -7.66 0.98 3.79
CA GLY A 177 -8.59 2.01 4.25
C GLY A 177 -7.95 3.03 5.19
N LEU A 178 -7.13 2.57 6.15
CA LEU A 178 -6.43 3.44 7.09
C LEU A 178 -5.35 4.29 6.42
N ILE A 179 -4.57 3.71 5.49
CA ILE A 179 -3.58 4.45 4.70
C ILE A 179 -4.28 5.57 3.92
N VAL A 180 -5.31 5.24 3.14
CA VAL A 180 -6.02 6.21 2.29
C VAL A 180 -6.65 7.32 3.12
N ALA A 181 -7.40 6.97 4.16
CA ALA A 181 -8.07 7.97 5.00
C ALA A 181 -7.07 8.84 5.78
N GLY A 182 -5.96 8.26 6.25
CA GLY A 182 -4.88 9.02 6.90
C GLY A 182 -4.17 9.99 5.96
N LEU A 183 -3.91 9.57 4.71
CA LEU A 183 -3.31 10.42 3.66
C LEU A 183 -4.24 11.59 3.27
N LEU A 184 -5.54 11.32 3.09
CA LEU A 184 -6.52 12.36 2.77
C LEU A 184 -6.65 13.40 3.89
N ARG A 185 -6.67 12.96 5.16
CA ARG A 185 -6.68 13.87 6.32
C ARG A 185 -5.43 14.75 6.39
N SER A 186 -4.26 14.15 6.18
CA SER A 186 -2.97 14.86 6.27
C SER A 186 -2.81 15.89 5.16
N THR A 187 -3.17 15.53 3.92
CA THR A 187 -3.11 16.45 2.77
C THR A 187 -4.18 17.53 2.80
N ALA A 188 -5.30 17.33 3.49
CA ALA A 188 -6.30 18.37 3.73
C ALA A 188 -5.87 19.35 4.82
N ALA A 189 -5.25 18.86 5.91
CA ALA A 189 -4.74 19.70 6.99
C ALA A 189 -3.65 20.66 6.51
N ALA A 190 -2.73 20.18 5.66
CA ALA A 190 -1.68 21.01 5.04
C ALA A 190 -2.19 22.14 4.13
N ARG A 191 -3.49 22.16 3.77
CA ARG A 191 -4.11 23.18 2.91
C ARG A 191 -4.84 24.28 3.67
N ARG A 192 -4.95 24.20 5.01
CA ARG A 192 -5.55 25.28 5.80
C ARG A 192 -4.46 26.33 6.08
N PRO A 193 -4.57 27.56 5.53
CA PRO A 193 -3.69 28.64 5.97
C PRO A 193 -3.97 28.94 7.45
N GLN A 194 -2.91 29.12 8.23
CA GLN A 194 -2.99 29.72 9.57
C GLN A 194 -3.33 31.21 9.44
#